data_AF-A0A3B0YIQ6-F1
#
_entry.id   AF-A0A3B0YIQ6-F1
#
_cell.length_a   1.000
_cell.length_b   1.000
_cell.length_c   1.000
_cell.angle_alpha   90.00
_cell.angle_beta   90.00
_cell.angle_gamma   90.00
#
_symmetry.space_group_name_H-M   'P 1'
#
loop_
_entity.id
_entity.type
_entity.pdbx_description
1 polymer ?
#
loop_
_entity_poly.entity_id
_entity_poly.type
_entity_poly.pdbx_seq_one_letter_code
_entity_poly.pdbx_strand_id
1 'polypeptide(L)'
;MNWIQGVLIAIDQLGNAVAGGNPDATVSARAGYFARNSTSRLRFYWKAMEAVINHTFAPIHGPNHCYNAYLADKDEKNIAGNDFMRAILCLLVIISCPPFYIFVRAYVLISPDARFNLK
;
A
#
# COMPACT_ATOMS: atom_id res chain seq x y z
N MET A 1 -1.18 16.26 -9.21
CA MET A 1 -1.52 14.86 -9.58
C MET A 1 -1.87 14.82 -11.05
N ASN A 2 -1.31 13.86 -11.80
CA ASN A 2 -1.84 13.58 -13.13
C ASN A 2 -3.06 12.64 -13.03
N TRP A 3 -3.86 12.56 -14.09
CA TRP A 3 -5.13 11.81 -14.09
C TRP A 3 -4.92 10.32 -13.76
N ILE A 4 -3.89 9.69 -14.35
CA ILE A 4 -3.58 8.27 -14.13
C ILE A 4 -3.26 7.99 -12.66
N GLN A 5 -2.45 8.84 -12.02
CA GLN A 5 -2.14 8.73 -10.60
C GLN A 5 -3.41 8.85 -9.74
N GLY A 6 -4.31 9.78 -10.09
CA GLY A 6 -5.59 9.92 -9.38
C GLY A 6 -6.46 8.67 -9.47
N VAL A 7 -6.54 8.04 -10.64
CA VAL A 7 -7.27 6.78 -10.83
C VAL A 7 -6.66 5.65 -9.99
N LEU A 8 -5.33 5.52 -9.97
CA LEU A 8 -4.65 4.50 -9.17
C LEU A 8 -4.86 4.69 -7.67
N ILE A 9 -4.82 5.93 -7.18
CA ILE A 9 -5.10 6.26 -5.77
C ILE A 9 -6.55 5.91 -5.43
N ALA A 10 -7.51 6.27 -6.29
CA ALA A 10 -8.92 5.96 -6.06
C ALA A 10 -9.18 4.43 -6.02
N ILE A 11 -8.49 3.65 -6.85
CA ILE A 11 -8.57 2.17 -6.82
C ILE A 11 -8.00 1.63 -5.50
N ASP A 12 -6.88 2.17 -5.02
CA ASP A 12 -6.27 1.79 -3.73
C ASP A 12 -7.21 2.13 -2.56
N GLN A 13 -7.77 3.34 -2.54
CA GLN A 13 -8.79 3.78 -1.58
C GLN A 13 -10.05 2.90 -1.60
N LEU A 14 -10.55 2.52 -2.79
CA LEU A 14 -11.67 1.59 -2.93
C LEU A 14 -11.34 0.23 -2.30
N GLY A 15 -10.14 -0.31 -2.56
CA GLY A 15 -9.67 -1.54 -1.93
C GLY A 15 -9.66 -1.43 -0.40
N ASN A 16 -9.22 -0.28 0.12
CA ASN A 16 -9.21 -0.03 1.56
C ASN A 16 -10.63 -0.01 2.15
N ALA A 17 -11.57 0.70 1.50
CA ALA A 17 -12.96 0.79 1.91
C ALA A 17 -13.66 -0.57 1.90
N VAL A 18 -13.48 -1.37 0.84
CA VAL A 18 -14.01 -2.74 0.72
C VAL A 18 -13.48 -3.63 1.85
N ALA A 19 -12.24 -3.42 2.28
CA ALA A 19 -11.63 -4.13 3.40
C ALA A 19 -11.86 -3.45 4.77
N GLY A 20 -12.94 -2.66 4.91
CA GLY A 20 -13.36 -2.05 6.17
C GLY A 20 -12.42 -0.99 6.74
N GLY A 21 -11.60 -0.37 5.88
CA GLY A 21 -10.74 0.77 6.20
C GLY A 21 -11.45 2.13 6.05
N ASN A 22 -10.71 3.22 6.24
CA ASN A 22 -11.20 4.56 5.92
C ASN A 22 -11.20 4.75 4.40
N PRO A 23 -12.34 5.12 3.76
CA PRO A 23 -12.41 5.33 2.31
C PRO A 23 -11.48 6.43 1.79
N ASP A 24 -11.08 7.39 2.63
CA ASP A 24 -10.18 8.48 2.23
C ASP A 24 -8.70 8.09 2.36
N ALA A 25 -8.39 6.97 3.03
CA ALA A 25 -7.03 6.44 3.17
C ALA A 25 -6.76 5.29 2.20
N THR A 26 -5.52 5.19 1.70
CA THR A 26 -5.07 4.05 0.89
C THR A 26 -4.81 2.80 1.74
N VAL A 27 -4.81 1.61 1.11
CA VAL A 27 -4.33 0.38 1.73
C VAL A 27 -2.89 0.54 2.19
N SER A 28 -2.07 1.19 1.35
CA SER A 28 -0.66 1.45 1.62
C SER A 28 -0.48 2.30 2.89
N ALA A 29 -1.23 3.40 3.04
CA ALA A 29 -1.24 4.24 4.23
C ALA A 29 -1.72 3.47 5.48
N ARG A 30 -2.79 2.67 5.35
CA ARG A 30 -3.30 1.84 6.46
C ARG A 30 -2.31 0.81 6.94
N ALA A 31 -1.72 0.03 6.03
CA ALA A 31 -0.68 -0.94 6.35
C ALA A 31 0.52 -0.23 6.98
N GLY A 32 0.89 0.92 6.42
CA GLY A 32 1.96 1.78 6.91
C GLY A 32 1.75 2.21 8.37
N TYR A 33 0.58 2.78 8.68
CA TYR A 33 0.19 3.22 10.02
C TYR A 33 0.24 2.08 11.03
N PHE A 34 -0.46 0.98 10.77
CA PHE A 34 -0.59 -0.09 11.77
C PHE A 34 0.70 -0.90 11.95
N ALA A 35 1.58 -0.99 10.95
CA ALA A 35 2.88 -1.62 11.11
C ALA A 35 3.77 -0.90 12.15
N ARG A 36 3.60 0.43 12.28
CA ARG A 36 4.31 1.26 13.27
C ARG A 36 3.57 1.31 14.60
N ASN A 37 2.27 1.59 14.56
CA ASN A 37 1.49 2.01 15.72
C ASN A 37 0.72 0.87 16.41
N SER A 38 0.53 -0.29 15.77
CA SER A 38 -0.13 -1.43 16.42
C SER A 38 0.76 -2.01 17.53
N THR A 39 0.25 -2.04 18.76
CA THR A 39 0.90 -2.67 19.94
C THR A 39 0.46 -4.11 20.16
N SER A 40 -0.56 -4.59 19.43
CA SER A 40 -1.09 -5.96 19.56
C SER A 40 -0.29 -6.99 18.76
N ARG A 41 -0.58 -8.29 18.96
CA ARG A 41 -0.04 -9.41 18.14
C ARG A 41 -0.31 -9.23 16.64
N LEU A 42 -1.34 -8.47 16.27
CA LEU A 42 -1.67 -8.15 14.88
C LEU A 42 -0.62 -7.25 14.21
N ARG A 43 0.31 -6.66 14.95
CA ARG A 43 1.44 -5.92 14.37
C ARG A 43 2.22 -6.77 13.34
N PHE A 44 2.34 -8.07 13.57
CA PHE A 44 2.99 -8.97 12.61
C PHE A 44 2.23 -9.04 11.28
N TYR A 45 0.90 -9.18 11.34
CA TYR A 45 0.04 -9.14 10.15
C TYR A 45 0.24 -7.84 9.36
N TRP A 46 0.22 -6.68 10.04
CA TRP A 46 0.41 -5.38 9.39
C TRP A 46 1.81 -5.22 8.78
N LYS A 47 2.85 -5.68 9.48
CA LYS A 47 4.22 -5.72 8.94
C LYS A 47 4.35 -6.63 7.73
N ALA A 48 3.64 -7.76 7.70
CA ALA A 48 3.64 -8.66 6.55
C ALA A 48 2.97 -8.01 5.33
N MET A 49 1.78 -7.40 5.51
CA MET A 49 1.12 -6.65 4.45
C MET A 49 1.99 -5.51 3.93
N GLU A 50 2.57 -4.72 4.84
CA GLU A 50 3.52 -3.69 4.47
C GLU A 50 4.70 -4.24 3.67
N ALA A 51 5.32 -5.34 4.11
CA ALA A 51 6.49 -5.89 3.45
C ALA A 51 6.19 -6.31 2.01
N VAL A 52 5.04 -6.95 1.77
CA VAL A 52 4.58 -7.34 0.43
C VAL A 52 4.37 -6.13 -0.46
N ILE A 53 3.65 -5.11 0.03
CA ILE A 53 3.36 -3.90 -0.75
C ILE A 53 4.64 -3.11 -1.03
N ASN A 54 5.49 -2.90 -0.02
CA ASN A 54 6.79 -2.24 -0.18
C ASN A 54 7.67 -2.97 -1.20
N HIS A 55 7.72 -4.31 -1.15
CA HIS A 55 8.51 -5.09 -2.11
C HIS A 55 7.99 -4.95 -3.55
N THR A 56 6.67 -4.87 -3.71
CA THR A 56 5.99 -4.69 -4.99
C THR A 56 6.38 -3.37 -5.65
N PHE A 57 6.35 -2.28 -4.89
CA PHE A 57 6.56 -0.92 -5.42
C PHE A 57 7.98 -0.37 -5.23
N ALA A 58 8.86 -1.07 -4.51
CA ALA A 58 10.26 -0.69 -4.26
C ALA A 58 11.03 -0.12 -5.49
N PRO A 59 10.98 -0.72 -6.69
CA PRO A 59 11.73 -0.19 -7.83
C PRO A 59 11.32 1.21 -8.31
N ILE A 60 10.09 1.65 -8.07
CA ILE A 60 9.60 2.97 -8.50
C ILE A 60 9.43 3.96 -7.35
N HIS A 61 9.06 3.47 -6.16
CA HIS A 61 8.78 4.32 -4.99
C HIS A 61 9.87 4.28 -3.93
N GLY A 62 10.87 3.41 -4.08
CA GLY A 62 11.95 3.26 -3.11
C GLY A 62 11.52 2.53 -1.83
N PRO A 63 12.36 2.61 -0.78
CA PRO A 63 12.05 1.98 0.50
C PRO A 63 10.89 2.66 1.21
N ASN A 64 10.19 1.90 2.07
CA ASN A 64 9.14 2.41 2.97
C ASN A 64 7.94 3.07 2.27
N HIS A 65 7.55 2.59 1.08
CA HIS A 65 6.39 3.10 0.33
C HIS A 65 5.13 3.26 1.19
N CYS A 66 4.71 2.23 1.93
CA CYS A 66 3.54 2.29 2.81
C CYS A 66 3.67 3.33 3.93
N TYR A 67 4.87 3.49 4.49
CA TYR A 67 5.10 4.50 5.52
C TYR A 67 4.98 5.91 4.97
N ASN A 68 5.58 6.13 3.79
CA ASN A 68 5.57 7.42 3.13
C ASN A 68 4.13 7.78 2.72
N ALA A 69 3.33 6.79 2.29
CA ALA A 69 1.90 6.96 2.06
C ALA A 69 1.16 7.39 3.35
N TYR A 70 1.43 6.72 4.47
CA TYR A 70 0.88 7.14 5.76
C TYR A 70 1.27 8.57 6.15
N LEU A 71 2.54 8.96 5.97
CA LEU A 71 3.01 10.30 6.31
C LEU A 71 2.43 11.38 5.39
N ALA A 72 2.17 11.05 4.12
CA ALA A 72 1.53 11.95 3.17
C ALA A 72 0.07 12.25 3.55
N ASP A 73 -0.64 11.25 4.09
CA ASP A 73 -2.04 11.35 4.51
C ASP A 73 -2.20 11.29 6.04
N LYS A 74 -1.29 11.94 6.78
CA LYS A 74 -1.22 11.81 8.26
C LYS A 74 -2.46 12.31 9.00
N ASP A 75 -3.23 13.20 8.37
CA ASP A 75 -4.44 13.79 8.94
C ASP A 75 -5.65 12.84 8.78
N GLU A 76 -5.52 11.81 7.93
CA GLU A 76 -6.53 10.77 7.75
C GLU A 76 -6.49 9.72 8.86
N LYS A 77 -7.67 9.36 9.37
CA LYS A 77 -7.80 8.31 10.39
C LYS A 77 -7.66 6.95 9.76
N ASN A 78 -6.77 6.12 10.29
CA ASN A 78 -6.60 4.74 9.84
C ASN A 78 -7.44 3.78 10.67
N ILE A 79 -8.29 2.99 10.00
CA ILE A 79 -9.22 2.04 10.63
C ILE A 79 -8.71 0.62 10.43
N ALA A 80 -8.55 -0.15 11.53
CA ALA A 80 -7.98 -1.50 11.46
C ALA A 80 -8.92 -2.52 10.82
N GLY A 81 -10.24 -2.33 10.95
CA GLY A 81 -11.25 -3.33 10.60
C GLY A 81 -11.28 -4.54 11.55
N ASN A 82 -12.37 -5.29 11.52
CA ASN A 82 -12.48 -6.56 12.24
C ASN A 82 -11.62 -7.66 11.57
N ASP A 83 -11.56 -8.87 12.16
CA ASP A 83 -10.74 -9.97 11.64
C ASP A 83 -11.14 -10.38 10.21
N PHE A 84 -12.45 -10.41 9.93
CA PHE A 84 -12.97 -10.74 8.59
C PHE A 84 -12.52 -9.71 7.54
N MET A 85 -12.61 -8.43 7.86
CA MET A 85 -12.16 -7.33 6.99
C MET A 85 -10.65 -7.36 6.76
N ARG A 86 -9.87 -7.78 7.76
CA ARG A 86 -8.42 -8.02 7.60
C ARG A 86 -8.13 -9.23 6.71
N ALA A 87 -8.95 -10.27 6.75
CA ALA A 87 -8.83 -11.37 5.78
C ALA A 87 -9.11 -10.89 4.34
N ILE A 88 -10.13 -10.05 4.14
CA ILE A 88 -10.40 -9.41 2.85
C ILE A 88 -9.21 -8.56 2.39
N LEU A 89 -8.65 -7.73 3.27
CA LEU A 89 -7.46 -6.94 2.96
C LEU A 89 -6.30 -7.83 2.48
N CYS A 90 -6.05 -8.94 3.19
CA CYS A 90 -5.00 -9.89 2.84
C CYS A 90 -5.23 -10.47 1.44
N LEU A 91 -6.48 -10.86 1.14
CA LEU A 91 -6.85 -11.40 -0.16
C LEU A 91 -6.64 -10.37 -1.28
N LEU A 92 -7.03 -9.10 -1.05
CA LEU A 92 -6.81 -8.03 -2.02
C LEU A 92 -5.31 -7.83 -2.31
N VAL A 93 -4.47 -7.82 -1.27
CA VAL A 93 -3.00 -7.70 -1.41
C VAL A 93 -2.42 -8.90 -2.17
N ILE A 94 -2.84 -10.13 -1.84
CA ILE A 94 -2.35 -11.35 -2.51
C ILE A 94 -2.76 -11.39 -3.99
N ILE A 95 -3.95 -10.90 -4.33
CA ILE A 95 -4.43 -10.88 -5.72
C ILE A 95 -3.79 -9.74 -6.51
N SER A 96 -3.65 -8.55 -5.92
CA SER A 96 -3.22 -7.35 -6.64
C SER A 96 -1.70 -7.21 -6.74
N CYS A 97 -0.94 -7.55 -5.69
CA CYS A 97 0.50 -7.33 -5.67
C CYS A 97 1.28 -8.16 -6.71
N PRO A 98 1.00 -9.45 -6.98
CA PRO A 98 1.73 -10.21 -8.00
C PRO A 98 1.68 -9.62 -9.42
N PRO A 99 0.50 -9.26 -9.99
CA PRO A 99 0.48 -8.62 -11.30
C PRO A 99 1.16 -7.24 -11.29
N PHE A 100 0.98 -6.44 -10.22
CA PHE A 100 1.71 -5.17 -10.09
C PHE A 100 3.23 -5.37 -9.99
N TYR A 101 3.71 -6.42 -9.31
CA TYR A 101 5.12 -6.73 -9.21
C TYR A 101 5.73 -6.97 -10.59
N ILE A 102 5.08 -7.80 -11.40
CA ILE A 102 5.53 -8.09 -12.77
C ILE A 102 5.51 -6.80 -13.60
N PHE A 103 4.40 -6.07 -13.55
CA PHE A 103 4.22 -4.82 -14.31
C PHE A 103 5.28 -3.78 -13.97
N VAL A 104 5.51 -3.51 -12.69
CA VAL A 104 6.44 -2.47 -12.24
C VAL A 104 7.88 -2.84 -12.63
N ARG A 105 8.26 -4.12 -12.56
CA ARG A 105 9.60 -4.57 -13.02
C ARG A 105 9.75 -4.40 -14.52
N ALA A 106 8.75 -4.81 -15.31
CA ALA A 106 8.76 -4.63 -16.77
C ALA A 106 8.82 -3.14 -17.14
N TYR A 107 8.05 -2.30 -16.46
CA TYR A 107 8.02 -0.85 -16.67
C TYR A 107 9.39 -0.22 -16.44
N VAL A 108 10.07 -0.55 -15.34
CA VAL A 108 11.41 -0.02 -15.05
C VAL A 108 12.49 -0.55 -16.02
N LEU A 109 12.31 -1.74 -16.60
CA LEU A 109 13.20 -2.23 -17.67
C LEU A 109 13.04 -1.44 -18.97
N ILE A 110 11.82 -1.05 -19.32
CA ILE A 110 11.51 -0.28 -20.54
C ILE A 110 11.80 1.21 -20.35
N SER A 111 11.63 1.73 -19.14
CA SER A 111 11.83 3.14 -18.79
C SER A 111 12.72 3.25 -17.55
N PRO A 112 14.05 3.14 -17.71
CA PRO A 112 14.99 3.20 -16.58
C PRO A 112 14.91 4.49 -15.75
N ASP A 113 14.50 5.61 -16.37
CA ASP A 113 14.31 6.89 -15.69
C ASP A 113 13.19 6.85 -14.63
N ALA A 114 12.27 5.89 -14.74
CA ALA A 114 11.22 5.68 -13.75
C ALA A 114 11.71 4.96 -12.48
N ARG A 115 12.94 4.43 -12.49
CA ARG A 115 13.54 3.80 -11.32
C ARG A 115 13.72 4.83 -10.21
N PHE A 116 13.36 4.45 -8.99
CA PHE A 116 13.65 5.25 -7.81
C PHE A 116 15.15 5.50 -7.70
N ASN A 117 15.53 6.77 -7.63
CA ASN A 117 16.89 7.22 -7.40
C ASN A 117 16.92 8.00 -6.09
N LEU A 118 17.80 7.59 -5.17
CA LEU A 118 18.15 8.38 -3.99
C LEU A 118 18.92 9.61 -4.51
N LYS A 119 18.20 10.71 -4.73
CA LYS A 119 18.84 12.02 -4.90
C LYS A 119 19.32 12.54 -3.56
#